data_AF-A0A3A1YF17-F1
#
_entry.id   AF-A0A3A1YF17-F1
#
_cell.length_a   1.000
_cell.length_b   1.000
_cell.length_c   1.000
_cell.angle_alpha   90.00
_cell.angle_beta   90.00
_cell.angle_gamma   90.00
#
_symmetry.space_group_name_H-M   'P 1'
#
loop_
_entity.id
_entity.type
_entity.pdbx_description
1 polymer ?
#
loop_
_entity_poly.entity_id
_entity_poly.type
_entity_poly.pdbx_seq_one_letter_code
_entity_poly.pdbx_strand_id
1 'polypeptide(L)'
;MNISNLTSSEQNTLDKDLHALPWVKQVILFPFKQQLIAWLALTPAGVEIYTQQGRSALVAKLQEHCEATDFIFETQLPPEANATLGEQRLQQPLKDPLYHDYQEINGEHIWQGMVPVDLFYFKNHFHNYPLVPGVVQLRWVKEKVKQIYPHLPVIRHIHNLKFTKAIRPHTHLELKIKWNDNKKQLAFTLLSNHEVCCKGCFIY
;
A
#
# COMPACT_ATOMS: atom_id res chain seq x y z
N MET A 1 3.94 8.50 -30.60
CA MET A 1 3.53 9.91 -30.48
C MET A 1 4.42 10.57 -29.45
N ASN A 2 5.00 11.72 -29.78
CA ASN A 2 5.88 12.47 -28.86
C ASN A 2 5.01 13.17 -27.80
N ILE A 3 5.13 12.73 -26.54
CA ILE A 3 4.31 13.20 -25.40
C ILE A 3 4.62 14.67 -25.05
N SER A 4 5.67 15.24 -25.63
CA SER A 4 6.10 16.63 -25.45
C SER A 4 5.20 17.68 -26.10
N ASN A 5 4.21 17.28 -26.93
CA ASN A 5 3.45 18.20 -27.79
C ASN A 5 1.91 18.09 -27.63
N LEU A 6 1.40 17.62 -26.48
CA LEU A 6 -0.04 17.75 -26.22
C LEU A 6 -0.36 19.23 -25.94
N THR A 7 -1.29 19.79 -26.71
CA THR A 7 -1.77 21.16 -26.51
C THR A 7 -2.49 21.27 -25.17
N SER A 8 -2.48 22.45 -24.54
CA SER A 8 -3.22 22.69 -23.28
C SER A 8 -4.73 22.39 -23.41
N SER A 9 -5.29 22.37 -24.63
CA SER A 9 -6.66 21.92 -24.92
C SER A 9 -6.84 20.40 -24.92
N GLU A 10 -5.86 19.64 -25.41
CA GLU A 10 -5.92 18.16 -25.43
C GLU A 10 -5.73 17.58 -24.03
N GLN A 11 -4.79 18.13 -23.24
CA GLN A 11 -4.66 17.79 -21.82
C GLN A 11 -5.95 18.08 -21.03
N ASN A 12 -6.64 19.18 -21.34
CA ASN A 12 -7.88 19.61 -20.67
C ASN A 12 -9.13 18.83 -21.12
N THR A 13 -9.03 18.02 -22.19
CA THR A 13 -10.13 17.15 -22.63
C THR A 13 -9.99 15.76 -22.01
N LEU A 14 -8.77 15.20 -21.95
CA LEU A 14 -8.48 13.95 -21.26
C LEU A 14 -8.75 14.00 -19.74
N ASP A 15 -8.49 15.15 -19.12
CA ASP A 15 -8.74 15.36 -17.70
C ASP A 15 -10.24 15.26 -17.36
N LYS A 16 -11.11 15.77 -18.26
CA LYS A 16 -12.57 15.79 -18.06
C LYS A 16 -13.20 14.40 -18.06
N ASP A 17 -12.71 13.47 -18.88
CA ASP A 17 -13.27 12.13 -18.98
C ASP A 17 -12.96 11.29 -17.73
N LEU A 18 -11.76 11.44 -17.16
CA LEU A 18 -11.41 10.78 -15.90
C LEU A 18 -12.18 11.36 -14.71
N HIS A 19 -12.39 12.67 -14.68
CA HIS A 19 -13.19 13.33 -13.65
C HIS A 19 -14.69 12.96 -13.69
N ALA A 20 -15.20 12.50 -14.83
CA ALA A 20 -16.59 12.06 -14.97
C ALA A 20 -16.84 10.64 -14.40
N LEU A 21 -15.79 9.87 -14.12
CA LEU A 21 -15.90 8.51 -13.62
C LEU A 21 -16.35 8.53 -12.14
N PRO A 22 -17.48 7.89 -11.77
CA PRO A 22 -18.00 7.94 -10.40
C PRO A 22 -17.10 7.24 -9.37
N TRP A 23 -16.11 6.47 -9.84
CA TRP A 23 -15.12 5.77 -9.03
C TRP A 23 -13.76 6.49 -8.93
N VAL A 24 -13.62 7.67 -9.56
CA VAL A 24 -12.47 8.58 -9.44
C VAL A 24 -12.92 9.85 -8.70
N LYS A 25 -12.24 10.18 -7.61
CA LYS A 25 -12.52 11.39 -6.81
C LYS A 25 -11.75 12.61 -7.33
N GLN A 26 -10.48 12.41 -7.66
CA GLN A 26 -9.57 13.45 -8.12
C GLN A 26 -8.49 12.78 -8.98
N VAL A 27 -7.98 13.50 -9.96
CA VAL A 27 -6.85 13.07 -10.79
C VAL A 27 -5.88 14.23 -10.99
N ILE A 28 -4.60 13.89 -11.10
CA ILE A 28 -3.53 14.78 -11.54
C ILE A 28 -2.74 14.04 -12.60
N LEU A 29 -2.74 14.59 -13.82
CA LEU A 29 -1.94 14.10 -14.93
C LEU A 29 -0.63 14.88 -15.00
N PHE A 30 0.50 14.18 -15.15
CA PHE A 30 1.80 14.82 -15.30
C PHE A 30 2.76 13.98 -16.15
N PRO A 31 3.63 14.62 -16.94
CA PRO A 31 4.66 13.92 -17.69
C PRO A 31 5.83 13.52 -16.77
N PHE A 32 6.37 12.31 -16.93
CA PHE A 32 7.58 11.85 -16.26
C PHE A 32 8.37 10.91 -17.18
N LYS A 33 9.64 11.20 -17.47
CA LYS A 33 10.53 10.34 -18.31
C LYS A 33 9.86 9.80 -19.59
N GLN A 34 9.35 10.69 -20.45
CA GLN A 34 8.64 10.32 -21.69
C GLN A 34 7.42 9.41 -21.46
N GLN A 35 6.76 9.53 -20.32
CA GLN A 35 5.52 8.85 -20.01
C GLN A 35 4.52 9.85 -19.46
N LEU A 36 3.23 9.61 -19.67
CA LEU A 36 2.16 10.32 -18.98
C LEU A 36 1.76 9.49 -17.76
N ILE A 37 1.75 10.11 -16.58
CA ILE A 37 1.41 9.46 -15.31
C ILE A 37 0.08 10.03 -14.83
N ALA A 38 -0.79 9.18 -14.30
CA ALA A 38 -2.00 9.60 -13.62
C ALA A 38 -1.91 9.29 -12.12
N TRP A 39 -2.04 10.30 -11.27
CA TRP A 39 -2.17 10.15 -9.83
C TRP A 39 -3.61 10.40 -9.41
N LEU A 40 -4.27 9.36 -8.90
CA LEU A 40 -5.71 9.37 -8.66
C LEU A 40 -6.03 9.15 -7.19
N ALA A 41 -6.98 9.93 -6.68
CA ALA A 41 -7.76 9.52 -5.52
C ALA A 41 -8.98 8.72 -6.00
N LEU A 42 -9.15 7.51 -5.47
CA LEU A 42 -10.31 6.66 -5.71
C LEU A 42 -11.42 6.97 -4.70
N THR A 43 -12.68 6.88 -5.15
CA THR A 43 -13.82 6.82 -4.22
C THR A 43 -13.91 5.42 -3.59
N PRO A 44 -14.77 5.18 -2.57
CA PRO A 44 -14.99 3.83 -2.05
C PRO A 44 -15.33 2.80 -3.13
N ALA A 45 -16.11 3.18 -4.15
CA ALA A 45 -16.42 2.32 -5.29
C ALA A 45 -15.18 1.98 -6.13
N GLY A 46 -14.26 2.92 -6.32
CA GLY A 46 -12.98 2.67 -7.02
C GLY A 46 -12.07 1.74 -6.24
N VAL A 47 -12.02 1.89 -4.91
CA VAL A 47 -11.30 0.96 -4.03
C VAL A 47 -11.92 -0.45 -4.09
N GLU A 48 -13.25 -0.56 -4.14
CA GLU A 48 -13.94 -1.84 -4.31
C GLU A 48 -13.58 -2.51 -5.64
N ILE A 49 -13.56 -1.77 -6.75
CA ILE A 49 -13.11 -2.29 -8.06
C ILE A 49 -11.67 -2.79 -7.96
N TYR A 50 -10.75 -2.00 -7.39
CA TYR A 50 -9.35 -2.41 -7.21
C TYR A 50 -9.27 -3.70 -6.39
N THR A 51 -9.96 -3.73 -5.25
CA THR A 51 -9.88 -4.85 -4.31
C THR A 51 -10.55 -6.11 -4.81
N GLN A 52 -11.56 -6.03 -5.69
CA GLN A 52 -12.23 -7.21 -6.23
C GLN A 52 -11.59 -7.71 -7.52
N GLN A 53 -11.24 -6.81 -8.43
CA GLN A 53 -10.82 -7.13 -9.81
C GLN A 53 -9.30 -7.01 -10.00
N GLY A 54 -8.61 -6.37 -9.05
CA GLY A 54 -7.17 -6.15 -9.09
C GLY A 54 -6.76 -4.89 -9.83
N ARG A 55 -5.47 -4.55 -9.69
CA ARG A 55 -4.88 -3.34 -10.24
C ARG A 55 -4.97 -3.30 -11.77
N SER A 56 -4.71 -4.44 -12.43
CA SER A 56 -4.69 -4.50 -13.89
C SER A 56 -6.07 -4.18 -14.49
N ALA A 57 -7.14 -4.67 -13.89
CA ALA A 57 -8.50 -4.42 -14.34
C ALA A 57 -8.90 -2.94 -14.16
N LEU A 58 -8.50 -2.32 -13.04
CA LEU A 58 -8.72 -0.89 -12.82
C LEU A 58 -7.94 -0.04 -13.83
N VAL A 59 -6.66 -0.38 -14.07
CA VAL A 59 -5.82 0.32 -15.05
C VAL A 59 -6.39 0.20 -16.46
N ALA A 60 -6.86 -0.98 -16.87
CA ALA A 60 -7.49 -1.17 -18.18
C ALA A 60 -8.69 -0.23 -18.37
N LYS A 61 -9.57 -0.14 -17.37
CA LYS A 61 -10.73 0.78 -17.40
C LYS A 61 -10.29 2.25 -17.50
N LEU A 62 -9.22 2.65 -16.82
CA LEU A 62 -8.72 4.02 -16.89
C LEU A 62 -8.10 4.35 -18.25
N GLN A 63 -7.45 3.37 -18.89
CA GLN A 63 -6.83 3.53 -20.20
C GLN A 63 -7.86 3.63 -21.34
N GLU A 64 -9.13 3.27 -21.11
CA GLU A 64 -10.22 3.60 -22.03
C GLU A 64 -10.53 5.10 -22.08
N HIS A 65 -10.09 5.86 -21.07
CA HIS A 65 -10.40 7.29 -20.90
C HIS A 65 -9.16 8.20 -20.89
N CYS A 66 -7.94 7.65 -20.93
CA CYS A 66 -6.71 8.45 -20.98
C CYS A 66 -5.51 7.71 -21.57
N GLU A 67 -4.49 8.47 -21.97
CA GLU A 67 -3.22 7.96 -22.50
C GLU A 67 -2.15 7.71 -21.42
N ALA A 68 -2.51 7.75 -20.14
CA ALA A 68 -1.54 7.52 -19.06
C ALA A 68 -1.00 6.09 -19.10
N THR A 69 0.31 5.96 -18.93
CA THR A 69 1.04 4.67 -19.03
C THR A 69 1.41 4.09 -17.67
N ASP A 70 1.42 4.89 -16.61
CA ASP A 70 1.50 4.41 -15.23
C ASP A 70 0.54 5.20 -14.34
N PHE A 71 0.13 4.56 -13.25
CA PHE A 71 -0.93 5.02 -12.39
C PHE A 71 -0.50 4.94 -10.93
N ILE A 72 -0.88 5.93 -10.13
CA ILE A 72 -0.70 5.92 -8.67
C ILE A 72 -2.08 6.05 -8.06
N PHE A 73 -2.44 5.15 -7.15
CA PHE A 73 -3.74 5.21 -6.49
C PHE A 73 -3.62 5.54 -5.01
N GLU A 74 -4.47 6.46 -4.56
CA GLU A 74 -4.69 6.79 -3.15
C GLU A 74 -6.18 6.87 -2.88
N THR A 75 -6.59 6.92 -1.61
CA THR A 75 -7.99 7.19 -1.25
C THR A 75 -8.26 8.68 -1.09
N GLN A 76 -7.20 9.47 -0.96
CA GLN A 76 -7.23 10.92 -0.89
C GLN A 76 -5.86 11.46 -1.30
N LEU A 77 -5.83 12.40 -2.24
CA LEU A 77 -4.61 13.12 -2.57
C LEU A 77 -4.29 14.15 -1.47
N PRO A 78 -3.01 14.51 -1.26
CA PRO A 78 -2.65 15.65 -0.43
C PRO A 78 -3.39 16.93 -0.86
N PRO A 79 -3.77 17.83 0.07
CA PRO A 79 -4.43 19.09 -0.27
C PRO A 79 -3.66 19.93 -1.31
N GLU A 80 -2.34 19.92 -1.22
CA GLU A 80 -1.39 20.60 -2.08
C GLU A 80 -0.96 19.81 -3.32
N ALA A 81 -1.63 18.69 -3.62
CA ALA A 81 -1.24 17.77 -4.68
C ALA A 81 -1.10 18.48 -6.04
N ASN A 82 0.03 18.22 -6.69
CA ASN A 82 0.43 18.78 -7.98
C ASN A 82 1.40 17.80 -8.68
N ALA A 83 1.83 18.14 -9.89
CA ALA A 83 2.76 17.32 -10.67
C ALA A 83 4.06 17.00 -9.91
N THR A 84 4.69 17.99 -9.27
CA THR A 84 5.94 17.82 -8.52
C THR A 84 5.80 16.82 -7.37
N LEU A 85 4.71 16.91 -6.60
CA LEU A 85 4.41 15.93 -5.54
C LEU A 85 4.07 14.56 -6.11
N GLY A 86 3.37 14.51 -7.26
CA GLY A 86 3.11 13.27 -7.99
C GLY A 86 4.39 12.56 -8.41
N GLU A 87 5.37 13.29 -8.94
CA GLU A 87 6.69 12.76 -9.30
C GLU A 87 7.45 12.23 -8.08
N GLN A 88 7.44 12.97 -6.97
CA GLN A 88 8.04 12.52 -5.72
C GLN A 88 7.39 11.22 -5.24
N ARG A 89 6.05 11.16 -5.28
CA ARG A 89 5.27 9.99 -4.87
C ARG A 89 5.51 8.77 -5.77
N LEU A 90 5.73 8.98 -7.06
CA LEU A 90 6.12 7.94 -8.02
C LEU A 90 7.49 7.35 -7.67
N GLN A 91 8.44 8.22 -7.34
CA GLN A 91 9.82 7.83 -6.99
C GLN A 91 9.93 7.21 -5.60
N GLN A 92 9.01 7.54 -4.69
CA GLN A 92 8.95 7.06 -3.31
C GLN A 92 7.67 6.25 -3.08
N PRO A 93 7.57 5.02 -3.64
CA PRO A 93 6.39 4.22 -3.48
C PRO A 93 6.23 3.75 -2.04
N LEU A 94 4.99 3.73 -1.55
CA LEU A 94 4.67 3.18 -0.23
C LEU A 94 4.99 1.69 -0.18
N LYS A 95 5.79 1.29 0.80
CA LYS A 95 6.15 -0.11 1.06
C LYS A 95 5.58 -0.63 2.38
N ASP A 96 5.07 0.27 3.21
CA ASP A 96 4.66 -0.02 4.57
C ASP A 96 3.21 0.40 4.83
N PRO A 97 2.56 -0.19 5.84
CA PRO A 97 1.28 0.28 6.32
C PRO A 97 1.42 1.72 6.84
N LEU A 98 0.38 2.50 6.64
CA LEU A 98 0.24 3.83 7.24
C LEU A 98 -0.23 3.63 8.68
N TYR A 99 0.72 3.43 9.60
CA TYR A 99 0.44 3.34 11.03
C TYR A 99 0.04 4.71 11.58
N HIS A 100 -1.05 4.75 12.35
CA HIS A 100 -1.58 5.99 12.94
C HIS A 100 -1.76 5.89 14.46
N ASP A 101 -1.65 4.70 15.04
CA ASP A 101 -1.74 4.50 16.49
C ASP A 101 -0.73 3.47 16.99
N TYR A 102 -0.29 3.65 18.23
CA TYR A 102 0.61 2.78 18.95
C TYR A 102 0.31 2.80 20.44
N GLN A 103 0.24 1.61 21.03
CA GLN A 103 0.08 1.44 22.47
C GLN A 103 0.88 0.24 22.98
N GLU A 104 1.24 0.30 24.25
CA GLU A 104 1.80 -0.83 24.99
C GLU A 104 0.84 -1.23 26.11
N ILE A 105 0.37 -2.48 26.10
CA ILE A 105 -0.55 -3.01 27.10
C ILE A 105 0.02 -4.32 27.64
N ASN A 106 0.30 -4.39 28.94
CA ASN A 106 0.81 -5.60 29.61
C ASN A 106 2.04 -6.22 28.92
N GLY A 107 2.97 -5.35 28.46
CA GLY A 107 4.19 -5.72 27.75
C GLY A 107 3.97 -6.23 26.31
N GLU A 108 2.76 -6.08 25.76
CA GLU A 108 2.48 -6.27 24.34
C GLU A 108 2.42 -4.91 23.63
N HIS A 109 3.20 -4.76 22.58
CA HIS A 109 3.22 -3.60 21.70
C HIS A 109 2.22 -3.79 20.57
N ILE A 110 1.32 -2.82 20.38
CA ILE A 110 0.24 -2.87 19.41
C ILE A 110 0.30 -1.64 18.52
N TRP A 111 0.44 -1.85 17.21
CA TRP A 111 0.30 -0.79 16.20
C TRP A 111 -0.98 -0.99 15.41
N GLN A 112 -1.71 0.10 15.19
CA GLN A 112 -2.84 0.13 14.27
C GLN A 112 -2.53 1.04 13.09
N GLY A 113 -3.00 0.62 11.92
CA GLY A 113 -2.77 1.33 10.69
C GLY A 113 -3.68 0.86 9.57
N MET A 114 -3.38 1.36 8.38
CA MET A 114 -4.06 0.97 7.16
C MET A 114 -3.04 0.50 6.12
N VAL A 115 -3.35 -0.59 5.43
CA VAL A 115 -2.59 -0.98 4.24
C VAL A 115 -2.96 -0.01 3.12
N PRO A 116 -2.01 0.72 2.52
CA PRO A 116 -2.28 1.58 1.36
C PRO A 116 -3.07 0.86 0.27
N VAL A 117 -3.92 1.58 -0.45
CA VAL A 117 -4.59 1.03 -1.64
C VAL A 117 -3.57 0.65 -2.72
N ASP A 118 -2.48 1.41 -2.83
CA ASP A 118 -1.42 1.16 -3.81
C ASP A 118 -0.05 1.01 -3.16
N LEU A 119 0.09 -0.12 -2.48
CA LEU A 119 1.38 -0.58 -1.99
C LEU A 119 2.25 -1.04 -3.16
N PHE A 120 3.55 -0.75 -3.12
CA PHE A 120 4.53 -1.09 -4.16
C PHE A 120 4.39 -2.53 -4.68
N TYR A 121 4.12 -3.48 -3.77
CA TYR A 121 4.06 -4.90 -4.08
C TYR A 121 2.80 -5.31 -4.86
N PHE A 122 1.71 -4.53 -4.82
CA PHE A 122 0.48 -4.85 -5.55
C PHE A 122 0.60 -4.69 -7.06
N LYS A 123 1.63 -3.98 -7.55
CA LYS A 123 1.89 -3.86 -9.00
C LYS A 123 2.10 -5.24 -9.65
N ASN A 124 2.73 -6.18 -8.95
CA ASN A 124 3.12 -7.49 -9.51
C ASN A 124 2.65 -8.69 -8.66
N HIS A 125 1.91 -8.48 -7.56
CA HIS A 125 1.56 -9.55 -6.62
C HIS A 125 0.14 -9.41 -6.05
N PHE A 126 -0.90 -9.97 -6.68
CA PHE A 126 -0.93 -10.56 -8.02
C PHE A 126 -1.87 -9.75 -8.92
N HIS A 127 -1.68 -9.80 -10.24
CA HIS A 127 -2.38 -8.96 -11.22
C HIS A 127 -3.89 -8.77 -10.95
N ASN A 128 -4.62 -9.88 -10.73
CA ASN A 128 -6.07 -9.90 -10.50
C ASN A 128 -6.45 -10.10 -9.03
N TYR A 129 -5.45 -10.30 -8.16
CA TYR A 129 -5.66 -10.58 -6.74
C TYR A 129 -4.52 -9.96 -5.92
N PRO A 130 -4.51 -8.62 -5.75
CA PRO A 130 -3.45 -7.91 -5.04
C PRO A 130 -3.43 -8.34 -3.57
N LEU A 131 -2.27 -8.79 -3.08
CA LEU A 131 -2.12 -9.18 -1.68
C LEU A 131 -0.68 -8.98 -1.20
N VAL A 132 -0.52 -8.73 0.09
CA VAL A 132 0.79 -8.47 0.69
C VAL A 132 1.59 -9.78 0.77
N PRO A 133 2.76 -9.89 0.10
CA PRO A 133 3.59 -11.09 0.18
C PRO A 133 3.98 -11.43 1.63
N GLY A 134 4.03 -12.72 1.97
CA GLY A 134 4.37 -13.14 3.34
C GLY A 134 5.71 -12.60 3.85
N VAL A 135 6.72 -12.53 2.98
CA VAL A 135 8.03 -11.94 3.31
C VAL A 135 7.96 -10.44 3.62
N VAL A 136 7.03 -9.70 2.99
CA VAL A 136 6.81 -8.28 3.27
C VAL A 136 6.14 -8.11 4.63
N GLN A 137 5.18 -8.98 4.97
CA GLN A 137 4.55 -9.00 6.30
C GLN A 137 5.60 -9.21 7.41
N LEU A 138 6.55 -10.12 7.20
CA LEU A 138 7.67 -10.35 8.13
C LEU A 138 8.62 -9.15 8.23
N ARG A 139 8.85 -8.43 7.13
CA ARG A 139 9.65 -7.19 7.14
C ARG A 139 9.00 -6.14 8.02
N TRP A 140 7.68 -5.93 7.93
CA TRP A 140 6.96 -4.98 8.78
C TRP A 140 7.13 -5.31 10.26
N VAL A 141 7.00 -6.58 10.63
CA VAL A 141 7.25 -7.04 12.01
C VAL A 141 8.68 -6.72 12.42
N LYS A 142 9.67 -7.10 11.61
CA LYS A 142 11.09 -6.87 11.89
C LYS A 142 11.42 -5.38 12.08
N GLU A 143 10.83 -4.51 11.28
CA GLU A 143 11.02 -3.06 11.38
C GLU A 143 10.48 -2.52 12.70
N LYS A 144 9.28 -2.96 13.13
CA LYS A 144 8.75 -2.59 14.44
C LYS A 144 9.58 -3.16 15.58
N VAL A 145 10.03 -4.41 15.48
CA VAL A 145 10.94 -4.98 16.48
C VAL A 145 12.23 -4.17 16.62
N LYS A 146 12.86 -3.74 15.52
CA LYS A 146 14.05 -2.89 15.58
C LYS A 146 13.80 -1.54 16.26
N GLN A 147 12.59 -0.99 16.14
CA GLN A 147 12.20 0.26 16.79
C GLN A 147 12.09 0.10 18.31
N ILE A 148 11.46 -0.98 18.79
CA ILE A 148 11.24 -1.20 20.24
C ILE A 148 12.40 -1.90 20.94
N TYR A 149 13.17 -2.73 20.23
CA TYR A 149 14.26 -3.53 20.78
C TYR A 149 15.52 -3.45 19.90
N PRO A 150 16.17 -2.27 19.81
CA PRO A 150 17.33 -2.06 18.94
C PRO A 150 18.56 -2.91 19.31
N HIS A 151 18.60 -3.42 20.56
CA HIS A 151 19.71 -4.22 21.08
C HIS A 151 19.58 -5.71 20.81
N LEU A 152 18.43 -6.19 20.31
CA LEU A 152 18.29 -7.61 20.02
C LEU A 152 19.27 -8.03 18.91
N PRO A 153 19.85 -9.24 19.01
CA PRO A 153 20.76 -9.75 17.99
C PRO A 153 20.01 -10.03 16.68
N VAL A 154 20.69 -10.64 15.70
CA VAL A 154 20.02 -11.10 14.49
C VAL A 154 19.03 -12.22 14.81
N ILE A 155 17.89 -12.23 14.11
CA ILE A 155 16.93 -13.35 14.18
C ILE A 155 17.63 -14.61 13.69
N ARG A 156 17.75 -15.63 14.55
CA ARG A 156 18.34 -16.93 14.20
C ARG A 156 17.41 -17.74 13.30
N HIS A 157 16.13 -17.80 13.67
CA HIS A 157 15.11 -18.50 12.91
C HIS A 157 13.69 -18.09 13.33
N ILE A 158 12.70 -18.53 12.56
CA ILE A 158 11.28 -18.23 12.78
C ILE A 158 10.56 -19.54 13.10
N HIS A 159 9.85 -19.59 14.23
CA HIS A 159 9.03 -20.74 14.64
C HIS A 159 7.53 -20.46 14.49
N ASN A 160 6.76 -21.52 14.28
CA ASN A 160 5.29 -21.50 14.22
C ASN A 160 4.71 -20.44 13.26
N LEU A 161 5.43 -20.13 12.19
CA LEU A 161 4.99 -19.17 11.18
C LEU A 161 3.80 -19.74 10.42
N LYS A 162 2.68 -19.03 10.46
CA LYS A 162 1.46 -19.39 9.72
C LYS A 162 0.88 -18.17 9.05
N PHE A 163 0.60 -18.28 7.76
CA PHE A 163 -0.20 -17.32 6.99
C PHE A 163 -1.59 -17.93 6.78
N THR A 164 -2.60 -17.40 7.48
CA THR A 164 -3.96 -17.95 7.53
C THR A 164 -4.94 -17.19 6.66
N LYS A 165 -4.70 -15.90 6.40
CA LYS A 165 -5.53 -15.05 5.54
C LYS A 165 -4.68 -14.05 4.75
N ALA A 166 -5.18 -13.67 3.58
CA ALA A 166 -4.53 -12.66 2.74
C ALA A 166 -4.79 -11.25 3.31
N ILE A 167 -3.74 -10.43 3.35
CA ILE A 167 -3.85 -8.99 3.63
C ILE A 167 -4.02 -8.29 2.28
N ARG A 168 -5.11 -7.53 2.14
CA ARG A 168 -5.57 -6.92 0.88
C ARG A 168 -5.30 -5.40 0.85
N PRO A 169 -5.41 -4.74 -0.30
CA PRO A 169 -5.37 -3.27 -0.36
C PRO A 169 -6.45 -2.63 0.51
N HIS A 170 -6.14 -1.46 1.07
CA HIS A 170 -7.08 -0.65 1.84
C HIS A 170 -7.77 -1.40 3.00
N THR A 171 -7.04 -2.26 3.70
CA THR A 171 -7.54 -2.94 4.91
C THR A 171 -6.95 -2.35 6.18
N HIS A 172 -7.72 -2.40 7.27
CA HIS A 172 -7.21 -2.09 8.60
C HIS A 172 -6.22 -3.17 9.01
N LEU A 173 -5.05 -2.75 9.50
CA LEU A 173 -3.99 -3.62 9.97
C LEU A 173 -3.75 -3.38 11.45
N GLU A 174 -3.66 -4.47 12.21
CA GLU A 174 -3.14 -4.45 13.56
C GLU A 174 -1.90 -5.36 13.64
N LEU A 175 -0.81 -4.84 14.19
CA LEU A 175 0.40 -5.61 14.49
C LEU A 175 0.61 -5.67 15.99
N LYS A 176 0.63 -6.87 16.54
CA LYS A 176 0.94 -7.17 17.93
C LYS A 176 2.30 -7.82 18.04
N ILE A 177 3.12 -7.35 18.98
CA ILE A 177 4.46 -7.89 19.28
C ILE A 177 4.63 -8.02 20.79
N LYS A 178 5.12 -9.17 21.25
CA LYS A 178 5.40 -9.40 22.67
C LYS A 178 6.73 -10.14 22.86
N TRP A 179 7.63 -9.54 23.63
CA TRP A 179 8.87 -10.19 24.07
C TRP A 179 8.62 -11.16 25.22
N ASN A 180 9.29 -12.31 25.19
CA ASN A 180 9.37 -13.24 26.31
C ASN A 180 10.83 -13.42 26.70
N ASP A 181 11.22 -12.81 27.81
CA ASP A 181 12.63 -12.79 28.22
C ASP A 181 13.14 -14.17 28.64
N ASN A 182 12.31 -14.96 29.35
CA ASN A 182 12.67 -16.30 29.82
C ASN A 182 12.99 -17.25 28.65
N LYS A 183 12.28 -17.10 27.52
CA LYS A 183 12.43 -17.96 26.33
C LYS A 183 13.29 -17.31 25.23
N LYS A 184 13.76 -16.08 25.43
CA LYS A 184 14.47 -15.26 24.43
C LYS A 184 13.80 -15.31 23.05
N GLN A 185 12.48 -15.13 23.06
CA GLN A 185 11.65 -15.19 21.86
C GLN A 185 10.69 -14.01 21.79
N LEU A 186 10.36 -13.61 20.57
CA LEU A 186 9.40 -12.56 20.28
C LEU A 186 8.22 -13.13 19.51
N ALA A 187 7.04 -13.14 20.13
CA ALA A 187 5.81 -13.51 19.45
C ALA A 187 5.26 -12.32 18.67
N PHE A 188 4.71 -12.56 17.49
CA PHE A 188 4.00 -11.54 16.71
C PHE A 188 2.70 -12.09 16.11
N THR A 189 1.74 -11.19 15.94
CA THR A 189 0.47 -11.44 15.25
C THR A 189 0.12 -10.23 14.39
N LEU A 190 -0.20 -10.48 13.12
CA LEU A 190 -0.80 -9.52 12.21
C LEU A 190 -2.27 -9.86 12.02
N LEU A 191 -3.13 -8.87 12.20
CA LEU A 191 -4.56 -8.97 11.98
C LEU A 191 -4.97 -8.01 10.85
N SER A 192 -5.84 -8.47 9.96
CA SER A 192 -6.51 -7.64 8.95
C SER A 192 -7.99 -7.63 9.28
N ASN A 193 -8.59 -6.45 9.44
CA ASN A 193 -10.00 -6.29 9.82
C ASN A 193 -10.37 -7.17 11.04
N HIS A 194 -9.52 -7.16 12.08
CA HIS A 194 -9.65 -7.95 13.32
C HIS A 194 -9.51 -9.47 13.18
N GLU A 195 -9.13 -9.99 12.01
CA GLU A 195 -8.90 -11.42 11.80
C GLU A 195 -7.41 -11.74 11.70
N VAL A 196 -6.96 -12.79 12.39
CA VAL A 196 -5.56 -13.22 12.33
C VAL A 196 -5.19 -13.66 10.92
N CYS A 197 -4.21 -12.96 10.32
CA CYS A 197 -3.72 -13.21 8.97
C CYS A 197 -2.34 -13.86 8.98
N CYS A 198 -1.49 -13.46 9.92
CA CYS A 198 -0.16 -14.02 10.08
C CYS A 198 0.21 -14.05 11.55
N LYS A 199 0.87 -15.12 11.99
CA LYS A 199 1.46 -15.19 13.34
C LYS A 199 2.70 -16.06 13.34
N GLY A 200 3.59 -15.81 14.29
CA GLY A 200 4.81 -16.60 14.48
C GLY A 200 5.64 -16.10 15.65
N CYS A 201 6.81 -16.70 15.81
CA CYS A 201 7.79 -16.31 16.81
C CYS A 201 9.17 -16.11 16.17
N PHE A 202 9.81 -14.97 16.40
CA PHE A 202 11.23 -14.77 16.11
C PHE A 202 12.08 -15.25 17.29
N ILE A 203 13.08 -16.06 16.98
CA ILE A 203 14.05 -16.55 17.96
C ILE A 203 15.36 -15.77 17.79
N TYR A 204 15.86 -15.21 18.90
CA TYR A 204 17.01 -14.32 18.96
C TYR A 204 18.19 -14.97 19.67
#